data_AF-A0A7X9EIK4-F1
#
_entry.id   AF-A0A7X9EIK4-F1
#
_cell.length_a   1.000
_cell.length_b   1.000
_cell.length_c   1.000
_cell.angle_alpha   90.00
_cell.angle_beta   90.00
_cell.angle_gamma   90.00
#
_symmetry.space_group_name_H-M   'P 1'
#
loop_
_entity.id
_entity.type
_entity.pdbx_description
1 polymer ?
#
loop_
_entity_poly.entity_id
_entity_poly.type
_entity_poly.pdbx_seq_one_letter_code
_entity_poly.pdbx_strand_id
1 'polypeptide(L)'
;MAGLMGVVITQLITWLLFGIATYVAINNYFDIALPINFNEIDWSALPLNLFFIMMGFMFFACVMTGVGAVGTGAEDSRNLSSIFIILSIFPMYLMQMLITDPNSLLSRVFSYFPFTSFMILMLRNSIGALSVQELIIGICTSIVYVLVALYLSLKLFELGCLMYNRRPSFKDIIKYLK
;
A
#
# COMPACT_ATOMS: atom_id res chain seq x y z
N MET A 1 9.13 8.74 -9.26
CA MET A 1 7.73 8.29 -9.02
C MET A 1 7.15 7.50 -10.18
N ALA A 2 7.11 8.04 -11.41
CA ALA A 2 6.56 7.32 -12.57
C ALA A 2 7.19 5.94 -12.84
N GLY A 3 8.51 5.80 -12.65
CA GLY A 3 9.19 4.51 -12.78
C GLY A 3 8.72 3.44 -11.78
N LEU A 4 8.52 3.81 -10.51
CA LEU A 4 8.02 2.88 -9.47
C LEU A 4 6.60 2.41 -9.80
N MET A 5 5.73 3.31 -10.27
CA MET A 5 4.39 2.95 -10.72
C MET A 5 4.41 2.05 -11.96
N GLY A 6 5.33 2.29 -12.90
CA GLY A 6 5.52 1.42 -14.06
C GLY A 6 5.87 -0.01 -13.67
N VAL A 7 6.79 -0.19 -12.72
CA VAL A 7 7.17 -1.51 -12.18
C VAL A 7 5.98 -2.21 -11.50
N VAL A 8 5.13 -1.48 -10.79
CA VAL A 8 3.93 -2.06 -10.17
C VAL A 8 2.95 -2.56 -11.21
N ILE A 9 2.71 -1.78 -12.27
CA ILE A 9 1.79 -2.19 -13.35
C ILE A 9 2.32 -3.46 -14.03
N THR A 10 3.61 -3.52 -14.34
CA THR A 10 4.20 -4.72 -14.95
C THR A 10 4.16 -5.92 -14.00
N GLN A 11 4.37 -5.72 -12.70
CA GLN A 11 4.24 -6.77 -11.69
C GLN A 11 2.81 -7.31 -11.60
N LEU A 12 1.79 -6.44 -11.57
CA LEU A 12 0.38 -6.84 -11.53
C LEU A 12 -0.02 -7.62 -12.78
N ILE A 13 0.40 -7.15 -13.96
CA ILE A 13 0.16 -7.84 -15.23
C ILE A 13 0.81 -9.23 -15.20
N THR A 14 2.06 -9.32 -14.71
CA THR A 14 2.79 -10.58 -14.63
C THR A 14 2.06 -11.57 -13.72
N TRP A 15 1.60 -11.15 -12.55
CA TRP A 15 0.84 -12.02 -11.64
C TRP A 15 -0.50 -12.48 -12.21
N LEU A 16 -1.21 -11.60 -12.92
CA LEU A 16 -2.46 -11.96 -13.61
C LEU A 16 -2.21 -13.01 -14.70
N LEU A 17 -1.18 -12.81 -15.53
CA LEU A 17 -0.81 -13.76 -16.58
C LEU A 17 -0.43 -15.13 -15.99
N PHE A 18 0.39 -15.15 -14.95
CA PHE A 18 0.74 -16.40 -14.27
C PHE A 18 -0.49 -17.08 -13.66
N GLY A 19 -1.38 -16.32 -12.99
CA GLY A 19 -2.60 -16.88 -12.40
C GLY A 19 -3.57 -17.48 -13.41
N ILE A 20 -3.74 -16.84 -14.57
CA ILE A 20 -4.57 -17.38 -15.66
C ILE A 20 -3.90 -18.60 -16.29
N ALA A 21 -2.59 -18.53 -16.55
CA ALA A 21 -1.85 -19.64 -17.13
C ALA A 21 -1.90 -20.89 -16.24
N THR A 22 -1.78 -20.74 -14.91
CA THR A 22 -1.90 -21.84 -13.97
C THR A 22 -3.33 -22.36 -13.89
N TYR A 23 -4.35 -21.50 -13.88
CA TYR A 23 -5.76 -21.92 -13.92
C TYR A 23 -6.06 -22.77 -15.17
N VAL A 24 -5.65 -22.30 -16.34
CA VAL A 24 -5.83 -23.02 -17.62
C VAL A 24 -5.04 -24.33 -17.64
N ALA A 25 -3.80 -24.32 -17.14
CA ALA A 25 -2.97 -25.52 -17.09
C ALA A 25 -3.55 -26.57 -16.13
N ILE A 26 -4.06 -26.16 -14.97
CA ILE A 26 -4.72 -27.09 -14.04
C ILE A 26 -5.96 -27.65 -14.73
N ASN A 27 -6.89 -26.83 -15.21
CA ASN A 27 -8.13 -27.31 -15.81
C ASN A 27 -7.94 -28.24 -17.03
N ASN A 28 -6.85 -28.09 -17.80
CA ASN A 28 -6.58 -28.89 -18.99
C ASN A 28 -5.70 -30.12 -18.76
N TYR A 29 -4.80 -30.11 -17.76
CA TYR A 29 -3.82 -31.18 -17.54
C TYR A 29 -4.00 -31.91 -16.20
N PHE A 30 -4.68 -31.29 -15.25
CA PHE A 30 -4.89 -31.82 -13.90
C PHE A 30 -6.38 -31.78 -13.58
N ASP A 31 -7.02 -32.96 -13.47
CA ASP A 31 -8.44 -33.12 -13.16
C ASP A 31 -8.78 -32.76 -11.69
N ILE A 32 -8.15 -31.71 -11.18
CA ILE A 32 -8.29 -31.18 -9.83
C ILE A 32 -9.44 -30.18 -9.88
N ALA A 33 -10.52 -30.48 -9.17
CA ALA A 33 -11.59 -29.52 -8.94
C ALA A 33 -11.05 -28.33 -8.14
N LEU A 34 -10.82 -27.21 -8.82
CA LEU A 34 -10.42 -25.97 -8.17
C LEU A 34 -11.62 -25.41 -7.39
N PRO A 35 -11.47 -25.06 -6.11
CA PRO A 35 -12.52 -24.41 -5.31
C PRO A 35 -12.64 -22.92 -5.69
N ILE A 36 -12.77 -22.61 -6.98
CA ILE A 36 -12.85 -21.24 -7.50
C ILE A 36 -14.17 -21.08 -8.23
N ASN A 37 -15.15 -20.48 -7.55
CA ASN A 37 -16.45 -20.14 -8.14
C ASN A 37 -16.46 -18.67 -8.57
N PHE A 38 -16.31 -18.41 -9.88
CA PHE A 38 -16.35 -17.04 -10.43
C PHE A 38 -17.69 -16.32 -10.23
N ASN A 39 -18.76 -17.07 -9.98
CA ASN A 39 -20.09 -16.53 -9.70
C ASN A 39 -20.24 -16.00 -8.28
N GLU A 40 -19.40 -16.43 -7.34
CA GLU A 40 -19.41 -15.95 -5.95
C GLU A 40 -18.53 -14.69 -5.78
N ILE A 41 -17.80 -14.29 -6.82
CA ILE A 41 -16.98 -13.08 -6.79
C ILE A 41 -17.89 -11.86 -6.91
N ASP A 42 -17.85 -10.99 -5.89
CA ASP A 42 -18.48 -9.69 -5.96
C ASP A 42 -17.69 -8.75 -6.89
N TRP A 43 -18.10 -8.71 -8.15
CA TRP A 43 -17.52 -7.83 -9.16
C TRP A 43 -17.69 -6.34 -8.85
N SER A 44 -18.61 -5.96 -7.96
CA SER A 44 -18.84 -4.57 -7.59
C SER A 44 -17.78 -4.01 -6.63
N ALA A 45 -17.13 -4.88 -5.84
CA ALA A 45 -16.07 -4.51 -4.91
C ALA A 45 -14.71 -4.28 -5.61
N LEU A 46 -14.53 -4.82 -6.82
CA LEU A 46 -13.27 -4.83 -7.57
C LEU A 46 -12.70 -3.43 -7.87
N PRO A 47 -13.49 -2.47 -8.41
CA PRO A 47 -12.99 -1.12 -8.71
C PRO A 47 -12.44 -0.41 -7.47
N LEU A 48 -13.09 -0.61 -6.33
CA LEU A 48 -12.69 0.03 -5.09
C LEU A 48 -11.44 -0.62 -4.48
N ASN A 49 -11.32 -1.93 -4.58
CA ASN A 49 -10.10 -2.64 -4.20
C ASN A 49 -8.91 -2.19 -5.05
N LEU A 50 -9.10 -2.04 -6.37
CA LEU A 50 -8.07 -1.48 -7.25
C LEU A 50 -7.68 -0.06 -6.86
N PHE A 51 -8.66 0.77 -6.47
CA PHE A 51 -8.39 2.11 -5.94
C PHE A 51 -7.50 2.07 -4.69
N PHE A 52 -7.81 1.24 -3.71
CA PHE A 52 -7.00 1.12 -2.48
C PHE A 52 -5.59 0.58 -2.76
N ILE A 53 -5.46 -0.38 -3.68
CA ILE A 53 -4.17 -0.88 -4.15
C ILE A 53 -3.34 0.27 -4.74
N MET A 54 -3.92 1.04 -5.67
CA MET A 54 -3.23 2.16 -6.31
C MET A 54 -2.84 3.25 -5.30
N MET A 55 -3.73 3.62 -4.38
CA MET A 55 -3.45 4.60 -3.34
C MET A 55 -2.34 4.13 -2.39
N GLY A 56 -2.37 2.86 -1.97
CA GLY A 56 -1.32 2.27 -1.14
C GLY A 56 0.04 2.29 -1.83
N PHE A 57 0.10 1.87 -3.10
CA PHE A 57 1.33 1.92 -3.88
C PHE A 57 1.85 3.35 -4.04
N MET A 58 0.98 4.31 -4.35
CA MET A 58 1.37 5.71 -4.50
C MET A 58 1.89 6.30 -3.18
N PHE A 59 1.24 5.98 -2.06
CA PHE A 59 1.69 6.39 -0.73
C PHE A 59 3.09 5.86 -0.42
N PHE A 60 3.31 4.54 -0.54
CA PHE A 60 4.62 3.95 -0.28
C PHE A 60 5.69 4.42 -1.27
N ALA A 61 5.34 4.64 -2.54
CA ALA A 61 6.27 5.21 -3.50
C ALA A 61 6.72 6.63 -3.09
N CYS A 62 5.82 7.46 -2.56
CA CYS A 62 6.17 8.79 -2.03
C CYS A 62 7.07 8.69 -0.80
N VAL A 63 6.70 7.89 0.19
CA VAL A 63 7.50 7.71 1.40
C VAL A 63 8.91 7.22 1.05
N MET A 64 9.03 6.20 0.21
CA MET A 64 10.31 5.62 -0.19
C MET A 64 11.15 6.59 -1.03
N THR A 65 10.50 7.40 -1.87
CA THR A 65 11.20 8.46 -2.64
C THR A 65 11.76 9.53 -1.70
N GLY A 66 10.96 10.02 -0.74
CA GLY A 66 11.39 11.02 0.23
C GLY A 66 12.51 10.52 1.13
N VAL A 67 12.39 9.30 1.66
CA VAL A 67 13.41 8.67 2.51
C VAL A 67 14.70 8.39 1.73
N GLY A 68 14.56 7.92 0.48
CA GLY A 68 15.69 7.67 -0.39
C GLY A 68 16.53 8.92 -0.69
N ALA A 69 15.88 10.08 -0.77
CA ALA A 69 16.52 11.38 -1.05
C ALA A 69 17.26 11.97 0.17
N VAL A 70 16.90 11.57 1.39
CA VAL A 70 17.49 12.07 2.64
C VAL A 70 18.75 11.31 3.03
N GLY A 71 18.84 10.03 2.66
CA GLY A 71 20.00 9.22 3.00
C GLY A 71 21.27 9.70 2.27
N THR A 72 22.39 9.71 2.99
CA THR A 72 23.68 10.20 2.45
C THR A 72 24.38 9.19 1.53
N GLY A 73 23.82 8.00 1.38
CA GLY A 73 24.35 6.92 0.54
C GLY A 73 23.39 5.75 0.45
N ALA A 74 23.63 4.83 -0.49
CA ALA A 74 22.70 3.73 -0.80
C ALA A 74 22.40 2.82 0.39
N GLU A 75 23.39 2.50 1.21
CA GLU A 75 23.23 1.66 2.40
C GLU A 75 22.38 2.36 3.47
N ASP A 76 22.58 3.66 3.66
CA ASP A 76 21.81 4.43 4.64
C ASP A 76 20.36 4.63 4.21
N SER A 77 20.13 5.00 2.94
CA SER A 77 18.78 5.09 2.37
C SER A 77 18.05 3.75 2.46
N ARG A 78 18.76 2.63 2.29
CA ARG A 78 18.20 1.28 2.46
C ARG A 78 17.82 0.99 3.91
N ASN A 79 18.69 1.33 4.87
CA ASN A 79 18.41 1.13 6.30
C ASN A 79 17.22 1.99 6.76
N LEU A 80 17.13 3.25 6.34
CA LEU A 80 15.98 4.11 6.63
C LEU A 80 14.69 3.57 6.01
N SER A 81 14.77 3.12 4.76
CA SER A 81 13.64 2.54 4.05
C SER A 81 13.11 1.26 4.70
N SER A 82 13.99 0.45 5.33
CA SER A 82 13.62 -0.81 5.95
C SER A 82 12.52 -0.67 7.02
N ILE A 83 12.53 0.45 7.75
CA ILE A 83 11.53 0.75 8.79
C ILE A 83 10.14 0.82 8.14
N PHE A 84 10.01 1.57 7.05
CA PHE A 84 8.73 1.74 6.35
C PHE A 84 8.27 0.46 5.65
N ILE A 85 9.20 -0.36 5.18
CA ILE A 85 8.89 -1.69 4.64
C ILE A 85 8.26 -2.58 5.73
N ILE A 86 8.83 -2.61 6.93
CA ILE A 86 8.26 -3.40 8.05
C ILE A 86 6.83 -2.93 8.37
N LEU A 87 6.60 -1.60 8.39
CA LEU A 87 5.25 -1.05 8.58
C LEU A 87 4.29 -1.47 7.46
N SER A 88 4.77 -1.60 6.22
CA SER A 88 3.93 -2.03 5.09
C SER A 88 3.47 -3.49 5.17
N ILE A 89 4.29 -4.35 5.78
CA ILE A 89 3.99 -5.78 5.95
C ILE A 89 3.12 -6.03 7.19
N PHE A 90 3.12 -5.10 8.15
CA PHE A 90 2.38 -5.22 9.41
C PHE A 90 0.91 -5.68 9.26
N PRO A 91 0.10 -5.18 8.30
CA PRO A 91 -1.28 -5.65 8.14
C PRO A 91 -1.41 -7.14 7.83
N MET A 92 -0.39 -7.78 7.25
CA MET A 92 -0.40 -9.22 6.98
C MET A 92 -0.50 -10.03 8.26
N TYR A 93 0.13 -9.57 9.34
CA TYR A 93 0.04 -10.23 10.66
C TYR A 93 -1.35 -10.08 11.29
N LEU A 94 -2.12 -9.07 10.87
CA LEU A 94 -3.49 -8.85 11.33
C LEU A 94 -4.54 -9.58 10.47
N MET A 95 -4.15 -10.26 9.38
CA MET A 95 -5.12 -10.90 8.47
C MET A 95 -6.04 -11.88 9.19
N GLN A 96 -5.50 -12.73 10.07
CA GLN A 96 -6.31 -13.70 10.81
C GLN A 96 -7.43 -13.01 11.58
N MET A 97 -7.10 -11.92 12.27
CA MET A 97 -8.06 -11.14 13.04
C MET A 97 -9.07 -10.43 12.14
N LEU A 98 -8.64 -9.90 10.99
CA LEU A 98 -9.52 -9.23 10.04
C LEU A 98 -10.54 -10.17 9.40
N ILE A 99 -10.17 -11.44 9.21
CA ILE A 99 -11.08 -12.46 8.68
C ILE A 99 -12.06 -12.91 9.76
N THR A 100 -11.59 -13.15 10.98
CA THR A 100 -12.44 -13.67 12.07
C THR A 100 -13.38 -12.61 12.65
N ASP A 101 -12.88 -11.39 12.89
CA ASP A 101 -13.64 -10.27 13.48
C ASP A 101 -13.36 -8.95 12.74
N PRO A 102 -13.91 -8.77 11.52
CA PRO A 102 -13.66 -7.59 10.70
C PRO A 102 -14.21 -6.29 11.29
N ASN A 103 -15.15 -6.38 12.23
CA ASN A 103 -15.81 -5.24 12.88
C ASN A 103 -15.29 -4.92 14.29
N SER A 104 -14.24 -5.61 14.74
CA SER A 104 -13.63 -5.32 16.04
C SER A 104 -13.10 -3.90 16.11
N LEU A 105 -12.98 -3.37 17.32
CA LEU A 105 -12.41 -2.04 17.56
C LEU A 105 -10.99 -1.93 17.00
N LEU A 106 -10.20 -3.01 17.10
CA LEU A 106 -8.84 -3.05 16.58
C LEU A 106 -8.80 -2.99 15.05
N SER A 107 -9.69 -3.73 14.38
CA SER A 107 -9.85 -3.70 12.92
C SER A 107 -10.22 -2.30 12.43
N ARG A 108 -11.10 -1.59 13.14
CA ARG A 108 -11.47 -0.21 12.82
C ARG A 108 -10.31 0.78 13.03
N VAL A 109 -9.58 0.67 14.13
CA VAL A 109 -8.43 1.57 14.40
C VAL A 109 -7.36 1.42 13.33
N PHE A 110 -6.97 0.19 12.99
CA PHE A 110 -5.95 -0.04 11.97
C PHE A 110 -6.44 0.24 10.54
N SER A 111 -7.75 0.29 10.31
CA SER A 111 -8.31 0.75 9.02
C SER A 111 -8.01 2.23 8.74
N TYR A 112 -7.75 3.04 9.77
CA TYR A 112 -7.45 4.47 9.64
C TYR A 112 -6.03 4.83 10.07
N PHE A 113 -5.14 3.86 10.21
CA PHE A 113 -3.72 4.14 10.43
C PHE A 113 -3.01 4.19 9.07
N PRO A 114 -2.21 5.24 8.76
CA PRO A 114 -1.79 5.55 7.39
C PRO A 114 -1.06 4.41 6.68
N PHE A 115 -0.16 3.71 7.36
CA PHE A 115 0.62 2.63 6.75
C PHE A 115 -0.16 1.32 6.59
N THR A 116 -1.28 1.15 7.31
CA THR A 116 -2.06 -0.10 7.32
C THR A 116 -3.41 0.05 6.64
N SER A 117 -3.92 1.28 6.56
CA SER A 117 -5.23 1.69 6.03
C SER A 117 -5.53 1.05 4.69
N PHE A 118 -4.64 1.19 3.71
CA PHE A 118 -4.88 0.76 2.32
C PHE A 118 -5.14 -0.74 2.21
N MET A 119 -4.34 -1.56 2.89
CA MET A 119 -4.49 -3.02 2.86
C MET A 119 -5.70 -3.48 3.67
N ILE A 120 -5.96 -2.87 4.82
CA ILE A 120 -7.05 -3.28 5.71
C ILE A 120 -8.42 -2.88 5.15
N LEU A 121 -8.55 -1.68 4.57
CA LEU A 121 -9.78 -1.25 3.90
C LEU A 121 -10.08 -2.13 2.69
N MET A 122 -9.06 -2.49 1.90
CA MET A 122 -9.20 -3.44 0.78
C MET A 122 -9.71 -4.81 1.28
N LEU A 123 -9.11 -5.36 2.33
CA LEU A 123 -9.52 -6.66 2.87
C LEU A 123 -10.94 -6.62 3.45
N ARG A 124 -11.26 -5.63 4.28
CA ARG A 124 -12.59 -5.51 4.88
C ARG A 124 -13.67 -5.22 3.82
N ASN A 125 -13.35 -4.47 2.76
CA ASN A 125 -14.25 -4.28 1.61
C ASN A 125 -14.50 -5.59 0.87
N SER A 126 -13.45 -6.41 0.66
CA SER A 126 -13.57 -7.72 -0.01
C SER A 126 -14.42 -8.72 0.76
N ILE A 127 -14.49 -8.60 2.08
CA ILE A 127 -15.32 -9.47 2.95
C ILE A 127 -16.74 -8.87 3.13
N GLY A 128 -17.02 -7.69 2.54
CA GLY A 128 -18.32 -7.03 2.67
C GLY A 128 -18.61 -6.49 4.07
N ALA A 129 -17.57 -6.25 4.88
CA ALA A 129 -17.72 -5.85 6.28
C ALA A 129 -17.80 -4.33 6.49
N LEU A 130 -17.60 -3.52 5.45
CA LEU A 130 -17.64 -2.06 5.54
C LEU A 130 -19.05 -1.52 5.40
N SER A 131 -19.43 -0.65 6.33
CA SER A 131 -20.56 0.24 6.10
C SER A 131 -20.23 1.30 5.03
N VAL A 132 -21.25 1.82 4.35
CA VAL A 132 -21.08 2.89 3.34
C VAL A 132 -20.39 4.13 3.93
N GLN A 133 -20.63 4.42 5.22
CA GLN A 133 -19.99 5.53 5.92
C GLN A 133 -18.48 5.30 6.12
N GLU A 134 -18.10 4.12 6.61
CA GLU A 134 -16.67 3.76 6.78
C GLU A 134 -15.94 3.73 5.44
N LEU A 135 -16.63 3.32 4.37
CA LEU A 135 -16.10 3.32 3.01
C LEU A 135 -15.71 4.74 2.56
N ILE A 136 -16.64 5.68 2.68
CA ILE A 136 -16.43 7.08 2.25
C ILE A 136 -15.29 7.69 3.07
N ILE A 137 -15.29 7.48 4.39
CA ILE A 137 -14.22 7.97 5.26
C ILE A 137 -12.88 7.35 4.85
N GLY A 138 -12.84 6.04 4.60
CA GLY A 138 -11.63 5.33 4.18
C GLY A 138 -11.06 5.82 2.85
N ILE A 139 -11.92 6.16 1.88
CA ILE A 139 -11.51 6.75 0.60
C ILE A 139 -10.91 8.14 0.85
N CYS A 140 -11.59 8.99 1.62
CA CYS A 140 -11.10 10.34 1.93
C CYS A 140 -9.77 10.30 2.68
N THR A 141 -9.63 9.45 3.71
CA THR A 141 -8.37 9.33 4.47
C THR A 141 -7.24 8.82 3.60
N SER A 142 -7.50 7.84 2.73
CA SER A 142 -6.51 7.31 1.79
C SER A 142 -5.95 8.40 0.86
N ILE A 143 -6.83 9.24 0.31
CA ILE A 143 -6.43 10.38 -0.53
C ILE A 143 -5.60 11.38 0.28
N VAL A 144 -6.05 11.75 1.48
CA VAL A 144 -5.33 12.68 2.36
C VAL A 144 -3.93 12.17 2.68
N TYR A 145 -3.78 10.89 3.01
CA TYR A 145 -2.47 10.29 3.29
C TYR A 145 -1.54 10.37 2.10
N VAL A 146 -2.03 10.08 0.89
CA VAL A 146 -1.22 10.19 -0.34
C VAL A 146 -0.79 11.63 -0.59
N LEU A 147 -1.69 12.60 -0.46
CA LEU A 147 -1.36 14.01 -0.66
C LEU A 147 -0.32 14.51 0.34
N VAL A 148 -0.46 14.14 1.61
CA VAL A 148 0.51 14.47 2.66
C VAL A 148 1.87 13.82 2.36
N ALA A 149 1.88 12.52 2.01
CA ALA A 149 3.12 11.82 1.67
C ALA A 149 3.80 12.41 0.43
N LEU A 150 3.04 12.83 -0.57
CA LEU A 150 3.55 13.49 -1.77
C LEU A 150 4.19 14.83 -1.42
N TYR A 151 3.49 15.68 -0.65
CA TYR A 151 4.02 16.96 -0.19
C TYR A 151 5.32 16.79 0.61
N LEU A 152 5.33 15.86 1.57
CA LEU A 152 6.52 15.54 2.37
C LEU A 152 7.65 15.01 1.48
N SER A 153 7.37 14.12 0.54
CA SER A 153 8.38 13.58 -0.37
C SER A 153 9.02 14.67 -1.22
N LEU A 154 8.26 15.63 -1.73
CA LEU A 154 8.80 16.76 -2.50
C LEU A 154 9.72 17.62 -1.63
N LYS A 155 9.28 17.95 -0.41
CA LYS A 155 10.09 18.75 0.53
C LYS A 155 11.37 18.04 0.96
N LEU A 156 11.30 16.75 1.23
CA LEU A 156 12.46 15.94 1.56
C LEU A 156 13.42 15.81 0.37
N PHE A 157 12.90 15.77 -0.86
CA PHE A 157 13.72 15.77 -2.06
C PHE A 157 14.45 17.11 -2.26
N GLU A 158 13.74 18.25 -2.12
CA GLU A 158 14.35 19.60 -2.14
C GLU A 158 15.46 19.72 -1.11
N LEU A 159 15.20 19.26 0.12
CA LEU A 159 16.14 19.34 1.23
C LEU A 159 17.34 18.39 1.06
N GLY A 160 17.11 17.18 0.55
CA GLY A 160 18.15 16.21 0.22
C GLY A 160 19.13 16.76 -0.84
N CYS A 161 18.61 17.47 -1.86
CA CYS A 161 19.45 18.15 -2.85
C CYS A 161 20.24 19.33 -2.27
N LEU A 162 19.81 19.95 -1.16
CA LEU A 162 20.54 21.06 -0.54
C LEU A 162 21.64 20.58 0.42
N MET A 163 21.53 19.36 0.93
CA MET A 163 22.38 18.84 2.01
C MET A 163 23.17 17.61 1.57
N TYR A 164 24.15 17.79 0.68
CA TYR A 164 24.97 16.69 0.13
C TYR A 164 25.91 16.02 1.15
N ASN A 165 26.45 16.77 2.11
CA ASN A 165 27.55 16.30 2.98
C ASN A 165 27.11 15.82 4.38
N ARG A 166 25.81 15.89 4.71
CA ARG A 166 25.32 15.47 6.02
C ARG A 166 23.85 15.08 5.97
N ARG A 167 23.48 14.09 6.79
CA ARG A 167 22.09 13.69 6.98
C ARG A 167 21.31 14.87 7.58
N PRO A 168 20.18 15.27 6.98
CA PRO A 168 19.23 16.18 7.61
C PRO A 168 18.81 15.66 8.99
N SER A 169 18.98 16.48 10.03
CA SER A 169 18.40 16.13 11.33
C SER A 169 16.88 16.30 11.27
N PHE A 170 16.12 15.57 12.10
CA PHE A 170 14.68 15.80 12.28
C PHE A 170 14.34 17.28 12.54
N LYS A 171 15.23 18.01 13.22
CA LYS A 171 15.08 19.46 13.47
C LYS A 171 15.17 20.30 12.19
N ASP A 172 16.06 19.92 11.25
CA ASP A 172 16.22 20.62 9.98
C ASP A 172 15.01 20.38 9.07
N ILE A 173 14.52 19.14 9.06
CA ILE A 173 13.30 18.75 8.34
C ILE A 173 12.10 19.58 8.83
N ILE A 174 11.88 19.63 10.15
CA ILE A 174 10.77 20.41 10.73
C ILE A 174 10.92 21.91 10.48
N LYS A 175 12.15 22.45 10.53
CA LYS A 175 12.42 23.87 10.26
C LYS A 175 12.15 24.25 8.80
N TYR A 176 12.41 23.34 7.86
CA TYR A 176 12.17 23.57 6.43
C TYR A 176 10.71 23.35 6.02
N LEU A 177 9.97 22.54 6.78
CA LEU A 177 8.54 22.31 6.60
C LEU A 177 7.66 23.45 7.15
N LYS A 178 8.23 24.35 7.97
CA LYS A 178 7.56 25.50 8.57
C LYS A 178 7.69 26.73 7.69
#